data_AF-A0A822BQZ3-F1
#
_entry.id   AF-A0A822BQZ3-F1
#
_cell.length_a   1.000
_cell.length_b   1.000
_cell.length_c   1.000
_cell.angle_alpha   90.00
_cell.angle_beta   90.00
_cell.angle_gamma   90.00
#
_symmetry.space_group_name_H-M   'P 1'
#
loop_
_entity.id
_entity.type
_entity.pdbx_description
1 polymer ?
#
loop_
_entity_poly.entity_id
_entity_poly.type
_entity_poly.pdbx_seq_one_letter_code
_entity_poly.pdbx_strand_id
1 'polypeptide(L)'
;RDDEVQIEAVAAEIPTSPFKAQTTAVPPVTITTAISFPTNMDIIKQFTLNSQQRYAFMIVTSHLDDENQIHTGSADNHLLMCVPGCGGTGKSQLIRGITQYFQITKRGKMLRKLAPTSIAAAEIDGLTIHS
;
A
#
# COMPACT_ATOMS: atom_id res chain seq x y z
N ARG A 1 -45.19 21.99 -57.50
CA ARG A 1 -45.42 20.56 -57.73
C ARG A 1 -44.13 20.10 -58.37
N ASP A 2 -43.25 19.56 -57.51
CA ASP A 2 -42.39 18.39 -57.75
C ASP A 2 -41.56 18.45 -59.05
N ASP A 3 -40.22 18.42 -59.04
CA ASP A 3 -39.41 17.31 -58.54
C ASP A 3 -37.90 17.62 -58.52
N GLU A 4 -37.21 16.86 -57.66
CA GLU A 4 -35.80 16.42 -57.68
C GLU A 4 -34.63 17.41 -57.89
N VAL A 5 -33.93 17.67 -56.78
CA VAL A 5 -32.53 18.09 -56.77
C VAL A 5 -31.65 16.88 -57.09
N GLN A 6 -31.01 16.87 -58.27
CA GLN A 6 -29.99 15.89 -58.62
C GLN A 6 -28.65 16.28 -57.97
N ILE A 7 -28.10 15.36 -57.17
CA ILE A 7 -26.78 15.49 -56.54
C ILE A 7 -25.76 14.87 -57.50
N GLU A 8 -24.91 15.71 -58.10
CA GLU A 8 -23.76 15.26 -58.90
C GLU A 8 -22.49 15.34 -58.03
N ALA A 9 -21.93 14.19 -57.72
CA ALA A 9 -20.72 14.05 -56.91
C ALA A 9 -19.47 14.30 -57.79
N VAL A 10 -18.79 15.43 -57.58
CA VAL A 10 -17.48 15.69 -58.18
C VAL A 10 -16.40 15.19 -57.23
N ALA A 11 -15.78 14.06 -57.59
CA ALA A 11 -14.60 13.55 -56.92
C ALA A 11 -13.39 14.45 -57.25
N ALA A 12 -12.96 15.24 -56.27
CA ALA A 12 -11.69 15.95 -56.34
C ALA A 12 -10.59 15.09 -55.72
N GLU A 13 -9.64 14.68 -56.55
CA GLU A 13 -8.45 13.90 -56.20
C GLU A 13 -7.57 14.65 -55.18
N ILE A 14 -7.20 13.97 -54.09
CA ILE A 14 -6.26 14.47 -53.09
C ILE A 14 -4.84 14.19 -53.58
N PRO A 15 -3.94 15.19 -53.69
CA PRO A 15 -2.56 14.93 -54.06
C PRO A 15 -1.79 14.27 -52.90
N THR A 16 -1.44 13.00 -53.09
CA THR A 16 -0.52 12.25 -52.24
C THR A 16 0.90 12.81 -52.36
N SER A 17 1.39 13.46 -51.30
CA SER A 17 2.81 13.75 -51.10
C SER A 17 3.46 12.66 -50.24
N PRO A 18 4.65 12.14 -50.59
CA PRO A 18 5.31 11.10 -49.80
C PRO A 18 6.00 11.71 -48.57
N PHE A 19 5.41 11.49 -47.39
CA PHE A 19 6.03 11.82 -46.11
C PHE A 19 7.20 10.87 -45.84
N LYS A 20 8.44 11.38 -45.95
CA LYS A 20 9.66 10.63 -45.58
C LYS A 20 9.65 10.38 -44.06
N ALA A 21 9.62 9.11 -43.67
CA ALA A 21 9.80 8.69 -42.28
C ALA A 21 11.22 9.04 -41.80
N GLN A 22 11.31 9.98 -40.87
CA GLN A 22 12.56 10.31 -40.19
C GLN A 22 12.58 9.53 -38.86
N THR A 23 13.29 8.40 -38.84
CA THR A 23 13.56 7.63 -37.62
C THR A 23 14.55 8.40 -36.75
N THR A 24 14.06 9.14 -35.76
CA THR A 24 14.89 9.68 -34.69
C THR A 24 15.09 8.60 -33.63
N ALA A 25 16.33 8.11 -33.51
CA ALA A 25 16.71 7.20 -32.44
C ALA A 25 16.63 7.94 -31.10
N VAL A 26 15.63 7.60 -30.27
CA VAL A 26 15.51 8.11 -28.90
C VAL A 26 16.61 7.47 -28.05
N PRO A 27 17.43 8.23 -27.32
CA PRO A 27 18.44 7.65 -26.44
C PRO A 27 17.78 6.82 -25.33
N PRO A 28 18.42 5.74 -24.85
CA PRO A 28 17.86 4.89 -23.81
C PRO A 28 17.69 5.69 -22.51
N VAL A 29 16.44 5.87 -22.09
CA VAL A 29 16.09 6.44 -20.78
C VAL A 29 16.65 5.50 -19.71
N THR A 30 17.69 5.95 -19.01
CA THR A 30 18.20 5.21 -17.85
C THR A 30 17.22 5.39 -16.71
N ILE A 31 16.34 4.41 -16.51
CA ILE A 31 15.41 4.38 -15.38
C ILE A 31 16.26 4.20 -14.12
N THR A 32 16.54 5.30 -13.42
CA THR A 32 17.06 5.23 -12.06
C THR A 32 15.95 4.59 -11.24
N THR A 33 16.13 3.34 -10.82
CA THR A 33 15.19 2.64 -9.93
C THR A 33 15.11 3.42 -8.63
N ALA A 34 14.10 4.29 -8.51
CA ALA A 34 13.77 4.92 -7.26
C ALA A 34 13.54 3.82 -6.24
N ILE A 35 14.21 3.91 -5.09
CA ILE A 35 14.02 2.97 -3.99
C ILE A 35 12.55 3.14 -3.53
N SER A 36 11.67 2.25 -3.99
CA SER A 36 10.26 2.29 -3.61
C SER A 36 10.13 1.95 -2.12
N PHE A 37 9.47 2.80 -1.35
CA PHE A 37 9.18 2.49 0.04
C PHE A 37 8.20 1.31 0.11
N PRO A 38 8.44 0.34 1.02
CA PRO A 38 7.55 -0.81 1.17
C PRO A 38 6.14 -0.35 1.53
N THR A 39 5.16 -0.82 0.77
CA THR A 39 3.74 -0.56 1.00
C THR A 39 3.17 -1.51 2.07
N ASN A 40 2.00 -1.19 2.60
CA ASN A 40 1.25 -2.09 3.49
C ASN A 40 1.06 -3.48 2.87
N MET A 41 0.84 -3.55 1.55
CA MET A 41 0.65 -4.81 0.83
C MET A 41 1.93 -5.64 0.74
N ASP A 42 3.09 -5.00 0.71
CA ASP A 42 4.38 -5.70 0.70
C ASP A 42 4.61 -6.39 2.03
N ILE A 43 4.31 -5.72 3.15
CA ILE A 43 4.35 -6.32 4.49
C ILE A 43 3.35 -7.47 4.58
N ILE A 44 2.09 -7.26 4.19
CA ILE A 44 1.06 -8.31 4.23
C ILE A 44 1.52 -9.59 3.50
N LYS A 45 2.17 -9.44 2.34
CA LYS A 45 2.71 -10.56 1.56
C LYS A 45 3.95 -11.18 2.21
N GLN A 46 4.91 -10.37 2.64
CA GLN A 46 6.13 -10.82 3.33
C GLN A 46 5.80 -11.70 4.54
N PHE A 47 4.75 -11.32 5.25
CA PHE A 47 4.29 -11.94 6.48
C PHE A 47 3.10 -12.89 6.24
N THR A 48 2.77 -13.19 4.99
CA THR A 48 1.73 -14.17 4.62
C THR A 48 0.44 -14.04 5.44
N LEU A 49 0.01 -12.81 5.72
CA LEU A 49 -1.13 -12.56 6.60
C LEU A 49 -2.41 -13.04 5.93
N ASN A 50 -3.21 -13.83 6.65
CA ASN A 50 -4.52 -14.23 6.18
C ASN A 50 -5.50 -13.04 6.12
N SER A 51 -6.69 -13.25 5.59
CA SER A 51 -7.68 -12.17 5.41
C SER A 51 -8.00 -11.42 6.71
N GLN A 52 -8.22 -12.14 7.81
CA GLN A 52 -8.55 -11.54 9.11
C GLN A 52 -7.37 -10.77 9.72
N GLN A 53 -6.17 -11.35 9.65
CA GLN A 53 -4.94 -10.70 10.09
C GLN A 53 -4.63 -9.45 9.27
N ARG A 54 -4.88 -9.50 7.95
CA ARG A 54 -4.77 -8.33 7.07
C ARG A 54 -5.70 -7.21 7.50
N TYR A 55 -6.96 -7.51 7.84
CA TYR A 55 -7.89 -6.49 8.35
C TYR A 55 -7.37 -5.87 9.66
N ALA A 56 -6.95 -6.72 10.61
CA ALA A 56 -6.36 -6.25 11.86
C ALA A 56 -5.13 -5.36 11.64
N PHE A 57 -4.23 -5.78 10.75
CA PHE A 57 -3.05 -5.02 10.36
C PHE A 57 -3.45 -3.66 9.79
N MET A 58 -4.38 -3.61 8.84
CA MET A 58 -4.83 -2.36 8.22
C MET A 58 -5.44 -1.39 9.23
N ILE A 59 -6.25 -1.86 10.19
CA ILE A 59 -6.82 -1.02 11.25
C ILE A 59 -5.70 -0.35 12.06
N VAL A 60 -4.69 -1.13 12.46
CA VAL A 60 -3.54 -0.60 13.23
C VAL A 60 -2.73 0.40 12.41
N THR A 61 -2.41 0.09 11.16
CA THR A 61 -1.59 0.98 10.32
C THR A 61 -2.32 2.27 9.96
N SER A 62 -3.62 2.21 9.63
CA SER A 62 -4.42 3.39 9.34
C SER A 62 -4.52 4.30 10.55
N HIS A 63 -4.78 3.74 11.74
CA HIS A 63 -4.81 4.51 12.97
C HIS A 63 -3.48 5.22 13.26
N LEU A 64 -2.35 4.52 13.07
CA LEU A 64 -1.01 5.10 13.28
C LEU A 64 -0.68 6.21 12.28
N ASP A 65 -1.19 6.12 11.05
CA ASP A 65 -1.01 7.16 10.04
C ASP A 65 -1.90 8.38 10.31
N ASP A 66 -3.14 8.17 10.74
CA ASP A 66 -4.12 9.21 11.05
C ASP A 66 -3.72 10.05 12.30
N GLU A 67 -3.04 9.45 13.29
CA GLU A 67 -2.53 10.16 14.48
C GLU A 67 -1.65 11.38 14.12
N ASN A 68 -1.03 11.40 12.94
CA ASN A 68 -0.19 12.51 12.48
C ASN A 68 -0.98 13.67 11.86
N GLN A 69 -2.27 13.52 11.61
CA GLN A 69 -3.11 14.57 11.02
C GLN A 69 -3.75 15.42 12.12
N ILE A 70 -3.03 16.47 12.50
CA ILE A 70 -3.51 17.70 13.16
C ILE A 70 -4.30 17.46 14.46
N HIS A 71 -3.65 17.75 15.59
CA HIS A 71 -4.26 17.87 16.92
C HIS A 71 -5.28 19.03 16.97
N THR A 72 -6.44 18.89 16.33
CA THR A 72 -7.59 19.78 16.50
C THR A 72 -8.40 19.35 17.73
N GLY A 73 -7.79 19.49 18.91
CA GLY A 73 -8.48 19.67 20.19
C GLY A 73 -9.44 18.57 20.69
N SER A 74 -9.65 17.47 19.96
CA SER A 74 -10.42 16.33 20.45
C SER A 74 -9.44 15.34 21.05
N ALA A 75 -9.30 15.41 22.38
CA ALA A 75 -8.62 14.38 23.15
C ALA A 75 -9.25 13.01 22.85
N ASP A 76 -8.43 11.96 22.88
CA ASP A 76 -8.85 10.58 23.17
C ASP A 76 -9.31 9.67 22.01
N ASN A 77 -8.62 9.64 20.86
CA ASN A 77 -8.76 8.49 19.96
C ASN A 77 -7.58 7.52 20.13
N HIS A 78 -7.62 6.68 21.17
CA HIS A 78 -6.68 5.56 21.33
C HIS A 78 -7.28 4.27 20.75
N LEU A 79 -6.54 3.56 19.90
CA LEU A 79 -6.98 2.26 19.40
C LEU A 79 -6.87 1.17 20.49
N LEU A 80 -8.02 0.76 21.03
CA LEU A 80 -8.15 -0.44 21.85
C LEU A 80 -8.65 -1.60 20.98
N MET A 81 -7.78 -2.57 20.71
CA MET A 81 -8.07 -3.71 19.84
C MET A 81 -7.73 -5.05 20.50
N CYS A 82 -8.66 -5.99 20.44
CA CYS A 82 -8.43 -7.40 20.79
C CYS A 82 -8.51 -8.26 19.53
N VAL A 83 -7.49 -9.09 19.29
CA VAL A 83 -7.45 -10.06 18.18
C VAL A 83 -7.49 -11.48 18.76
N PRO A 84 -8.69 -12.05 18.96
CA PRO A 84 -8.82 -13.39 19.51
C PRO A 84 -8.43 -14.45 18.48
N GLY A 85 -8.12 -15.65 18.96
CA GLY A 85 -7.92 -16.82 18.11
C GLY A 85 -7.22 -17.97 18.82
N CYS A 86 -7.49 -19.19 18.38
CA CYS A 86 -6.88 -20.41 18.93
C CYS A 86 -5.35 -20.39 18.84
N GLY A 87 -4.68 -21.24 19.64
CA GLY A 87 -3.24 -21.49 19.48
C GLY A 87 -2.92 -21.92 18.05
N GLY A 88 -1.77 -21.49 17.52
CA GLY A 88 -1.33 -21.88 16.17
C GLY A 88 -1.94 -21.08 15.00
N THR A 89 -2.87 -20.13 15.23
CA THR A 89 -3.47 -19.33 14.14
C THR A 89 -2.60 -18.19 13.61
N GLY A 90 -1.30 -18.15 13.95
CA GLY A 90 -0.37 -17.15 13.43
C GLY A 90 -0.52 -15.74 14.01
N LYS A 91 -1.08 -15.57 15.21
CA LYS A 91 -1.17 -14.24 15.88
C LYS A 91 0.20 -13.57 16.05
N SER A 92 1.24 -14.33 16.40
CA SER A 92 2.62 -13.81 16.45
C SER A 92 3.08 -13.28 15.10
N GLN A 93 2.57 -13.86 14.01
CA GLN A 93 2.88 -13.41 12.66
C GLN A 93 2.31 -12.02 12.36
N LEU A 94 1.07 -11.77 12.78
CA LEU A 94 0.48 -10.43 12.75
C LEU A 94 1.32 -9.42 13.57
N ILE A 95 1.77 -9.79 14.76
CA ILE A 95 2.63 -8.93 15.60
C ILE A 95 3.94 -8.58 14.89
N ARG A 96 4.56 -9.53 14.17
CA ARG A 96 5.78 -9.29 13.37
C ARG A 96 5.52 -8.33 12.22
N GLY A 97 4.40 -8.48 11.51
CA GLY A 97 3.99 -7.54 10.46
C GLY A 97 3.81 -6.11 10.98
N ILE A 98 3.10 -5.95 12.10
CA ILE A 98 2.96 -4.66 12.79
C ILE A 98 4.34 -4.11 13.20
N THR A 99 5.19 -4.95 13.79
CA THR A 99 6.55 -4.56 14.17
C THR A 99 7.33 -4.02 12.98
N GLN A 100 7.32 -4.72 11.85
CA GLN A 100 8.01 -4.28 10.63
C GLN A 100 7.47 -2.93 10.16
N TYR A 101 6.15 -2.72 10.21
CA TYR A 101 5.55 -1.46 9.84
C TYR A 101 6.06 -0.29 10.70
N PHE A 102 6.14 -0.46 12.02
CA PHE A 102 6.73 0.53 12.92
C PHE A 102 8.22 0.79 12.61
N GLN A 103 8.97 -0.21 12.16
CA GLN A 103 10.39 -0.03 11.79
C GLN A 103 10.54 0.77 10.48
N ILE A 104 9.80 0.41 9.43
CA ILE A 104 9.90 1.10 8.13
C ILE A 104 9.41 2.55 8.18
N THR A 105 8.45 2.85 9.08
CA THR A 105 7.96 4.20 9.35
C THR A 105 8.84 4.98 10.34
N LYS A 106 9.94 4.38 10.81
CA LYS A 106 10.87 4.95 11.81
C LYS A 106 10.22 5.28 13.16
N ARG A 107 9.11 4.60 13.48
CA ARG A 107 8.33 4.74 14.72
C ARG A 107 8.61 3.62 15.73
N GLY A 108 9.62 2.76 15.51
CA GLY A 108 9.90 1.60 16.37
C GLY A 108 9.96 1.87 17.88
N LYS A 109 10.40 3.07 18.30
CA LYS A 109 10.44 3.49 19.72
C LYS A 109 9.05 3.68 20.36
N MET A 110 8.00 3.85 19.56
CA MET A 110 6.61 4.00 20.01
C MET A 110 5.93 2.65 20.27
N LEU A 111 6.53 1.53 19.81
CA LEU A 111 5.94 0.21 19.97
C LEU A 111 6.58 -0.54 21.15
N ARG A 112 5.76 -0.86 22.16
CA ARG A 112 6.13 -1.80 23.23
C ARG A 112 5.36 -3.11 23.05
N LYS A 113 6.09 -4.23 23.04
CA LYS A 113 5.53 -5.58 22.92
C LYS A 113 5.67 -6.29 24.24
N LEU A 114 4.57 -6.81 24.78
CA LEU A 114 4.52 -7.48 26.07
C LEU A 114 3.89 -8.86 25.93
N ALA A 115 4.34 -9.82 26.73
CA ALA A 115 3.72 -11.13 26.85
C ALA A 115 3.71 -11.64 28.31
N PRO A 116 2.82 -12.58 28.67
CA PRO A 116 2.72 -13.07 30.05
C PRO A 116 3.90 -13.94 30.51
N THR A 117 4.61 -14.59 29.58
CA THR A 117 5.73 -15.50 29.89
C THR A 117 6.99 -15.10 29.13
N SER A 118 8.16 -15.47 29.66
CA SER A 118 9.46 -15.16 29.04
C SER A 118 9.59 -15.74 27.63
N ILE A 119 9.11 -16.97 27.43
CA ILE A 119 9.16 -17.65 26.12
C ILE A 119 8.28 -16.90 25.10
N ALA A 120 7.06 -16.50 25.49
CA ALA A 120 6.17 -15.77 24.60
C ALA A 120 6.69 -14.35 24.31
N ALA A 121 7.37 -13.71 25.26
CA ALA A 121 8.00 -12.41 25.07
C ALA A 121 9.15 -12.52 24.07
N ALA A 122 10.02 -13.53 24.21
CA ALA A 122 11.11 -13.78 23.28
C ALA A 122 10.61 -14.04 21.84
N GLU A 123 9.52 -14.79 21.68
CA GLU A 123 8.93 -15.12 20.36
C GLU A 123 8.53 -13.90 19.52
N ILE A 124 8.19 -12.79 20.20
CA ILE A 124 7.78 -11.54 19.56
C ILE A 124 8.81 -10.43 19.73
N ASP A 125 10.05 -10.73 20.15
CA ASP A 125 11.09 -9.75 20.49
C ASP A 125 10.57 -8.65 21.43
N GLY A 126 9.87 -9.07 22.48
CA GLY A 126 9.23 -8.23 23.48
C GLY A 126 9.74 -8.48 24.89
N LEU A 127 9.01 -7.93 25.86
CA LEU A 127 9.30 -8.06 27.29
C LEU A 127 8.16 -8.81 27.99
N THR A 128 8.40 -9.25 29.22
CA THR A 128 7.30 -9.74 30.04
C THR A 128 6.46 -8.56 30.55
N ILE A 129 5.19 -8.78 30.85
CA ILE A 129 4.30 -7.72 31.41
C ILE A 129 4.87 -7.13 32.71
N HIS A 130 5.69 -7.90 33.44
CA HIS A 130 6.27 -7.50 34.72
C HIS A 130 7.70 -6.92 34.62
N SER A 131 8.25 -6.80 33.41
CA SER A 131 9.57 -6.21 33.16
C SER A 131 9.50 -4.69 33.05
#